data_AF-A0A382TCS1-F1
#
_entry.id   AF-A0A382TCS1-F1
#
_cell.length_a   1.000
_cell.length_b   1.000
_cell.length_c   1.000
_cell.angle_alpha   90.00
_cell.angle_beta   90.00
_cell.angle_gamma   90.00
#
_symmetry.space_group_name_H-M   'P 1'
#
loop_
_entity.id
_entity.type
_entity.pdbx_description
1 polymer ?
#
loop_
_entity_poly.entity_id
_entity_poly.type
_entity_poly.pdbx_seq_one_letter_code
_entity_poly.pdbx_strand_id
1 'polypeptide(L)'
;MPRELIFTSAPSGLKPGSTGYCTVARHEDMDSMLERELERLSLYEITGTQRPVIHAFRIISLQSGQFYALSRISYTGSDHTGRTNYLAQHIVFDESEIYSGASPVDYFIDPNGWLTEWPAGRSPEFFR
;
A
#
# COMPACT_ATOMS: atom_id res chain seq x y z
N MET A 1 -3.43 10.19 12.50
CA MET A 1 -2.97 10.39 11.11
C MET A 1 -3.12 9.04 10.49
N PRO A 2 -3.76 8.94 9.31
CA PRO A 2 -4.06 7.64 8.74
C PRO A 2 -2.76 6.88 8.53
N ARG A 3 -2.82 5.59 8.84
CA ARG A 3 -1.70 4.69 8.63
C ARG A 3 -1.51 4.45 7.15
N GLU A 4 -0.30 4.08 6.79
CA GLU A 4 0.10 3.85 5.42
C GLU A 4 0.89 2.54 5.31
N LEU A 5 0.72 1.84 4.19
CA LEU A 5 1.51 0.68 3.77
C LEU A 5 1.83 0.77 2.26
N ILE A 6 3.08 0.51 1.91
CA ILE A 6 3.56 0.43 0.52
C ILE A 6 4.10 -0.97 0.24
N PHE A 7 3.60 -1.58 -0.82
CA PHE A 7 3.94 -2.91 -1.28
C PHE A 7 4.37 -2.89 -2.75
N THR A 8 5.56 -3.41 -3.05
CA THR A 8 6.11 -3.46 -4.42
C THR A 8 7.24 -4.49 -4.51
N SER A 9 7.75 -4.77 -5.71
CA SER A 9 8.94 -5.62 -5.88
C SER A 9 10.23 -4.87 -5.53
N ALA A 10 10.95 -5.34 -4.51
CA ALA A 10 12.20 -4.72 -4.04
C ALA A 10 13.28 -5.77 -3.69
N PRO A 11 14.59 -5.41 -3.73
CA PRO A 11 15.68 -6.30 -3.32
C PRO A 11 15.61 -6.72 -1.84
N SER A 12 14.94 -5.93 -1.01
CA SER A 12 14.73 -6.18 0.41
C SER A 12 13.43 -5.50 0.85
N GLY A 13 12.61 -6.16 1.66
CA GLY A 13 11.46 -5.56 2.35
C GLY A 13 11.70 -5.39 3.85
N LEU A 14 10.65 -4.96 4.57
CA LEU A 14 10.71 -4.75 6.03
C LEU A 14 10.85 -6.06 6.82
N LYS A 15 10.24 -7.15 6.34
CA LYS A 15 10.34 -8.46 6.99
C LYS A 15 11.73 -9.04 6.69
N PRO A 16 12.50 -9.54 7.69
CA PRO A 16 13.82 -10.12 7.46
C PRO A 16 13.79 -11.22 6.39
N GLY A 17 14.66 -11.11 5.38
CA GLY A 17 14.72 -12.05 4.27
C GLY A 17 13.64 -11.90 3.19
N SER A 18 12.72 -10.94 3.32
CA SER A 18 11.73 -10.66 2.27
C SER A 18 12.38 -9.97 1.07
N THR A 19 12.09 -10.50 -0.12
CA THR A 19 12.58 -10.00 -1.42
C THR A 19 11.49 -10.19 -2.47
N GLY A 20 11.57 -9.48 -3.59
CA GLY A 20 10.49 -9.47 -4.58
C GLY A 20 9.31 -8.66 -4.04
N TYR A 21 8.07 -9.08 -4.35
CA TYR A 21 6.87 -8.39 -3.88
C TYR A 21 6.74 -8.51 -2.36
N CYS A 22 6.98 -7.40 -1.68
CA CYS A 22 6.97 -7.32 -0.22
C CYS A 22 6.60 -5.91 0.25
N THR A 23 6.28 -5.81 1.53
CA THR A 23 6.06 -4.51 2.19
C THR A 23 7.40 -3.80 2.37
N VAL A 24 7.55 -2.64 1.73
CA VAL A 24 8.77 -1.81 1.77
C VAL A 24 8.63 -0.63 2.72
N ALA A 25 7.41 -0.18 3.00
CA ALA A 25 7.16 0.77 4.06
C ALA A 25 5.81 0.56 4.72
N ARG A 26 5.72 0.80 6.02
CA ARG A 26 4.45 0.90 6.75
C ARG A 26 4.62 1.65 8.07
N HIS A 27 3.53 2.10 8.67
CA HIS A 27 3.58 2.59 10.06
C HIS A 27 3.95 1.46 11.04
N GLU A 28 4.78 1.78 12.06
CA GLU A 28 5.29 0.79 13.03
C GLU A 28 4.17 0.06 13.78
N ASP A 29 3.15 0.81 14.19
CA ASP A 29 2.02 0.36 15.01
C ASP A 29 0.96 -0.44 14.23
N MET A 30 1.15 -0.64 12.93
CA MET A 30 0.19 -1.36 12.10
C MET A 30 0.05 -2.82 12.55
N ASP A 31 -1.20 -3.22 12.81
CA ASP A 31 -1.56 -4.58 13.18
C ASP A 31 -1.15 -5.59 12.09
N SER A 32 -0.62 -6.74 12.52
CA SER A 32 -0.08 -7.74 11.58
C SER A 32 -1.15 -8.45 10.75
N MET A 33 -2.40 -8.56 11.24
CA MET A 33 -3.52 -9.08 10.45
C MET A 33 -3.94 -8.06 9.40
N LEU A 34 -3.93 -6.77 9.75
CA LEU A 34 -4.17 -5.69 8.79
C LEU A 34 -3.09 -5.64 7.72
N GLU A 35 -1.80 -5.71 8.09
CA GLU A 35 -0.68 -5.79 7.13
C GLU A 35 -0.91 -6.94 6.13
N ARG A 36 -1.24 -8.14 6.62
CA ARG A 36 -1.47 -9.30 5.77
C ARG A 36 -2.66 -9.14 4.82
N GLU A 37 -3.76 -8.54 5.28
CA GLU A 37 -4.91 -8.27 4.42
C GLU A 37 -4.60 -7.21 3.35
N LEU A 38 -3.81 -6.18 3.67
CA LEU A 38 -3.37 -5.18 2.71
C LEU A 38 -2.41 -5.77 1.67
N GLU A 39 -1.47 -6.63 2.08
CA GLU A 39 -0.60 -7.40 1.17
C GLU A 39 -1.46 -8.25 0.21
N ARG A 40 -2.52 -8.91 0.71
CA ARG A 40 -3.45 -9.67 -0.13
C ARG A 40 -4.22 -8.79 -1.13
N LEU A 41 -4.60 -7.58 -0.72
CA LEU A 41 -5.30 -6.59 -1.55
C LEU A 41 -4.39 -5.87 -2.56
N SER A 42 -3.06 -6.02 -2.43
CA SER A 42 -2.07 -5.40 -3.32
C SER A 42 -2.00 -6.04 -4.70
N LEU A 43 -2.66 -7.18 -4.93
CA LEU A 43 -2.59 -7.93 -6.18
C LEU A 43 -2.93 -7.05 -7.39
N TYR A 44 -2.05 -7.08 -8.38
CA TYR A 44 -2.21 -6.38 -9.63
C TYR A 44 -2.03 -7.33 -10.81
N GLU A 45 -3.08 -7.47 -11.61
CA GLU A 45 -3.06 -8.32 -12.79
C GLU A 45 -3.02 -7.46 -14.06
N ILE A 46 -2.11 -7.82 -14.95
CA ILE A 46 -1.99 -7.23 -16.27
C ILE A 46 -2.75 -8.10 -17.26
N THR A 47 -3.82 -7.57 -17.83
CA THR A 47 -4.58 -8.23 -18.88
C THR A 47 -4.18 -7.67 -20.25
N GLY A 48 -3.39 -8.44 -21.01
CA GLY A 48 -2.90 -8.04 -22.32
C GLY A 48 -2.01 -6.79 -22.29
N THR A 49 -2.37 -5.77 -23.08
CA THR A 49 -1.62 -4.49 -23.16
C THR A 49 -2.11 -3.44 -22.17
N GLN A 50 -3.21 -3.69 -21.45
CA GLN A 50 -3.75 -2.72 -20.50
C GLN A 50 -2.90 -2.67 -19.22
N ARG A 51 -2.71 -1.46 -18.70
CA ARG A 51 -2.02 -1.18 -17.43
C ARG A 51 -2.91 -0.25 -16.60
N PRO A 52 -4.02 -0.76 -16.04
CA PRO A 52 -4.96 0.09 -15.31
C PRO A 52 -4.30 0.71 -14.07
N VAL A 53 -4.76 1.89 -13.66
CA VAL A 53 -4.51 2.41 -12.32
C VAL A 53 -5.75 2.10 -11.49
N ILE A 54 -5.62 1.22 -10.51
CA ILE A 54 -6.71 0.80 -9.64
C ILE A 54 -6.79 1.78 -8.48
N HIS A 55 -7.92 2.46 -8.36
CA HIS A 55 -8.30 3.27 -7.22
C HIS A 55 -9.47 2.57 -6.53
N ALA A 56 -9.38 2.32 -5.23
CA ALA A 56 -10.46 1.66 -4.52
C ALA A 56 -10.54 2.04 -3.03
N PHE A 57 -11.77 2.08 -2.52
CA PHE A 57 -12.07 2.21 -1.09
C PHE A 57 -12.65 0.90 -0.58
N ARG A 58 -12.16 0.41 0.56
CA ARG A 58 -12.61 -0.85 1.17
C ARG A 58 -12.78 -0.68 2.68
N ILE A 59 -13.77 -1.39 3.20
CA ILE A 59 -13.96 -1.58 4.63
C ILE A 59 -13.42 -2.97 4.98
N ILE A 60 -12.53 -3.04 5.96
CA ILE A 60 -11.85 -4.25 6.40
C ILE A 60 -12.23 -4.49 7.86
N SER A 61 -13.01 -5.54 8.11
CA SER A 61 -13.40 -5.98 9.45
C SER A 61 -12.39 -7.00 9.98
N LEU A 62 -11.69 -6.67 11.07
CA LEU A 62 -10.79 -7.57 11.78
C LEU A 62 -11.25 -7.73 13.23
N GLN A 63 -10.67 -8.68 13.96
CA GLN A 63 -10.93 -8.82 15.40
C GLN A 63 -10.52 -7.56 16.18
N SER A 64 -9.50 -6.85 15.71
CA SER A 64 -8.98 -5.61 16.29
C SER A 64 -9.82 -4.36 15.99
N GLY A 65 -10.80 -4.45 15.08
CA GLY A 65 -11.69 -3.34 14.74
C GLY A 65 -12.05 -3.26 13.25
N GLN A 66 -12.74 -2.18 12.91
CA GLN A 66 -13.04 -1.79 11.53
C GLN A 66 -11.98 -0.83 11.00
N PHE A 67 -11.51 -1.07 9.79
CA PHE A 67 -10.54 -0.23 9.10
C PHE A 67 -11.08 0.19 7.74
N TYR A 68 -10.73 1.40 7.33
CA TYR A 68 -11.14 1.99 6.06
C TYR A 68 -9.91 2.23 5.20
N ALA A 69 -9.74 1.43 4.16
CA ALA A 69 -8.55 1.45 3.32
C ALA A 69 -8.82 2.08 1.97
N LEU A 70 -8.08 3.14 1.66
CA LEU A 70 -7.90 3.65 0.31
C LEU A 70 -6.69 2.95 -0.31
N SER A 71 -6.84 2.46 -1.53
CA SER A 71 -5.76 1.83 -2.28
C SER A 71 -5.57 2.52 -3.62
N ARG A 72 -4.31 2.76 -3.98
CA ARG A 72 -3.89 3.01 -5.35
C ARG A 72 -2.87 1.96 -5.78
N ILE A 73 -3.19 1.25 -6.85
CA ILE A 73 -2.34 0.18 -7.37
C ILE A 73 -2.07 0.43 -8.86
N SER A 74 -0.81 0.52 -9.24
CA SER A 74 -0.42 0.81 -10.62
C SER A 74 0.83 0.06 -11.04
N TYR A 75 0.90 -0.26 -12.33
CA TYR A 75 2.13 -0.70 -12.98
C TYR A 75 3.25 0.35 -12.84
N THR A 76 4.47 -0.10 -12.57
CA THR A 76 5.63 0.79 -12.32
C THR A 76 6.85 0.46 -13.17
N GLY A 77 6.67 -0.28 -14.26
CA GLY A 77 7.77 -0.64 -15.15
C GLY A 77 8.35 -2.03 -14.85
N SER A 78 9.68 -2.11 -14.81
CA SER A 78 10.42 -3.33 -14.48
C SER A 78 11.00 -3.25 -13.07
N ASP A 79 11.03 -4.38 -12.37
CA ASP A 79 11.64 -4.51 -11.05
C ASP A 79 13.16 -4.66 -11.14
N HIS A 80 13.81 -4.80 -9.98
CA HIS A 80 15.25 -4.99 -9.83
C HIS A 80 15.81 -6.27 -10.49
N THR A 81 14.93 -7.18 -10.95
CA THR A 81 15.30 -8.40 -11.69
C THR A 81 14.96 -8.32 -13.18
N GLY A 82 14.36 -7.21 -13.64
CA GLY A 82 13.91 -7.03 -15.02
C GLY A 82 12.50 -7.57 -15.30
N ARG A 83 11.79 -8.12 -14.31
CA ARG A 83 10.40 -8.57 -14.44
C ARG A 83 9.43 -7.40 -14.31
N THR A 84 8.19 -7.56 -14.74
CA THR A 84 7.13 -6.56 -14.52
C THR A 84 6.99 -6.22 -13.03
N ASN A 85 6.94 -4.92 -12.71
CA ASN A 85 6.66 -4.38 -11.38
C ASN A 85 5.30 -3.67 -11.31
N TYR A 86 4.75 -3.64 -10.11
CA TYR A 86 3.65 -2.77 -9.71
C TYR A 86 3.88 -2.26 -8.28
N LEU A 87 3.20 -1.18 -7.94
CA LEU A 87 3.20 -0.61 -6.60
C LEU A 87 1.77 -0.50 -6.12
N ALA A 88 1.52 -1.03 -4.93
CA ALA A 88 0.30 -0.83 -4.18
C ALA A 88 0.62 0.07 -2.98
N GLN A 89 -0.09 1.18 -2.87
CA GLN A 89 -0.08 2.05 -1.71
C GLN A 89 -1.45 2.02 -1.06
N HIS A 90 -1.47 1.86 0.25
CA HIS A 90 -2.67 1.80 1.07
C HIS A 90 -2.61 2.89 2.14
N ILE A 91 -3.65 3.71 2.21
CA ILE A 91 -3.88 4.68 3.29
C ILE A 91 -5.08 4.17 4.09
N VAL A 92 -4.92 4.02 5.41
CA VAL A 92 -5.85 3.28 6.27
C VAL A 92 -6.23 4.12 7.49
N PHE A 93 -7.54 4.29 7.66
CA PHE A 93 -8.13 4.94 8.82
C PHE A 93 -8.71 3.87 9.74
N ASP A 94 -8.69 4.11 11.05
CA ASP A 94 -9.60 3.42 11.96
C ASP A 94 -10.89 4.20 12.20
N GLU A 95 -11.85 3.58 12.88
CA GLU A 95 -13.13 4.20 13.23
C GLU A 95 -12.95 5.53 13.96
N SER A 96 -12.00 5.63 14.89
CA SER A 96 -11.81 6.84 15.69
C SER A 96 -11.41 8.02 14.81
N GLU A 97 -10.57 7.79 13.81
CA GLU A 97 -10.14 8.82 12.85
C GLU A 97 -11.30 9.28 11.96
N ILE A 98 -12.12 8.35 11.45
CA ILE A 98 -13.32 8.68 10.68
C ILE A 98 -14.30 9.51 11.52
N TYR A 99 -14.57 9.11 12.76
CA TYR A 99 -15.48 9.84 13.65
C TYR A 99 -14.93 11.20 14.07
N SER A 100 -13.61 11.38 14.10
CA SER A 100 -12.95 12.66 14.39
C SER A 100 -13.03 13.67 13.22
N GLY A 101 -13.57 13.27 12.07
CA GLY A 101 -13.77 14.14 10.90
C GLY A 101 -12.73 13.99 9.81
N ALA A 102 -11.87 12.97 9.86
CA ALA A 102 -11.01 12.66 8.72
C ALA A 102 -11.88 12.29 7.50
N SER A 103 -11.61 12.91 6.35
CA SER A 103 -12.29 12.63 5.08
C SER A 103 -11.39 11.74 4.21
N PRO A 104 -11.67 10.44 4.06
CA PRO A 104 -10.92 9.59 3.14
C PRO A 104 -10.92 10.12 1.70
N VAL A 105 -11.97 10.83 1.30
CA VAL A 105 -12.05 11.44 -0.03
C VAL A 105 -10.94 12.47 -0.24
N ASP A 106 -10.61 13.26 0.77
CA ASP A 106 -9.59 14.32 0.67
C ASP A 106 -8.21 13.71 0.39
N TYR A 107 -7.89 12.59 1.06
CA TYR A 107 -6.66 11.83 0.80
C TYR A 107 -6.68 11.16 -0.58
N PHE A 108 -7.86 10.75 -1.04
CA PHE A 108 -8.00 10.09 -2.34
C PHE A 108 -7.76 11.04 -3.51
N ILE A 109 -8.19 12.29 -3.39
CA ILE A 109 -8.07 13.30 -4.46
C ILE A 109 -6.73 14.06 -4.43
N ASP A 110 -5.92 13.92 -3.38
CA ASP A 110 -4.61 14.57 -3.30
C ASP A 110 -3.62 13.92 -4.29
N PRO A 111 -3.21 14.64 -5.35
CA PRO A 111 -2.29 14.08 -6.34
C PRO A 111 -0.87 13.84 -5.78
N ASN A 112 -0.49 14.50 -4.69
CA ASN A 112 0.84 14.36 -4.08
C ASN A 112 0.88 13.25 -3.03
N GLY A 113 -0.27 12.77 -2.58
CA GLY A 113 -0.38 11.70 -1.58
C GLY A 113 -0.05 10.31 -2.13
N TRP A 114 0.09 10.16 -3.45
CA TRP A 114 0.21 8.87 -4.11
C TRP A 114 1.55 8.69 -4.83
N LEU A 115 2.28 7.64 -4.47
CA LEU A 115 3.50 7.23 -5.16
C LEU A 115 3.19 6.59 -6.51
N THR A 116 4.00 6.95 -7.51
CA THR A 116 4.00 6.30 -8.83
C THR A 116 5.02 5.18 -8.94
N GLU A 117 6.06 5.20 -8.10
CA GLU A 117 7.09 4.17 -8.00
C GLU A 117 7.78 4.24 -6.62
N TRP A 118 8.45 3.15 -6.23
CA TRP A 118 9.32 3.17 -5.07
C TRP A 118 10.71 3.66 -5.51
N PRO A 119 11.27 4.73 -4.90
CA PRO A 119 12.51 5.32 -5.39
C PRO A 119 13.68 4.33 -5.40
N ALA A 120 14.43 4.32 -6.50
CA ALA A 120 15.61 3.46 -6.63
C ALA A 120 16.62 3.73 -5.51
N GLY A 121 17.10 2.66 -4.86
CA GLY A 121 18.05 2.74 -3.75
C GLY A 121 17.45 3.14 -2.40
N ARG A 122 16.15 3.45 -2.31
CA ARG A 122 15.49 3.72 -1.03
C ARG A 122 15.35 2.42 -0.23
N SER A 123 15.93 2.41 0.97
CA SER A 123 15.82 1.29 1.90
C SER A 123 14.41 1.17 2.46
N PRO A 124 13.96 -0.05 2.81
CA PRO A 124 12.71 -0.23 3.54
C PRO A 124 12.71 0.54 4.85
N GLU A 125 11.57 1.13 5.21
CA GLU A 125 11.46 1.96 6.40
C GLU A 125 10.12 1.83 7.09
N PHE A 126 10.10 2.09 8.40
CA PHE A 126 8.84 2.31 9.08
C PHE A 126 8.52 3.81 9.14
N PHE A 127 7.26 4.14 8.86
CA PHE A 127 6.73 5.47 9.11
C PHE A 127 6.48 5.66 10.61
N ARG A 128 6.71 6.88 11.10
CA ARG A 128 6.55 7.30 12.49
C ARG A 128 5.37 8.24 12.65
#